data_AF-W2TH72-F1
#
_entry.id   AF-W2TH72-F1
#
_cell.length_a   1.000
_cell.length_b   1.000
_cell.length_c   1.000
_cell.angle_alpha   90.00
_cell.angle_beta   90.00
_cell.angle_gamma   90.00
#
_symmetry.space_group_name_H-M   'P 1'
#
loop_
_entity.id
_entity.type
_entity.pdbx_description
1 polymer ?
#
loop_
_entity_poly.entity_id
_entity_poly.type
_entity_poly.pdbx_seq_one_letter_code
_entity_poly.pdbx_strand_id
1 'polypeptide(L)'
;MKRSATLWRNLMPLSSRLSTPHIGKTPRRMTADEAVSAIGSNSDIFVHSQAATPTELLNALCKRVDSEGLKDLRPIHILLSGKVPWADKKYVDKLGYCSLGVNVDTSLAAIESAKKVIAIINPKVPRTCGNTIIHESRIDSFVEVDREIYGNPEEQQISE
;
A
#
# COMPACT_ATOMS: atom_id res chain seq x y z
N MET A 1 23.03 -9.85 24.70
CA MET A 1 22.47 -8.76 25.54
C MET A 1 21.17 -8.25 24.91
N LYS A 2 20.01 -8.50 25.53
CA LYS A 2 18.73 -7.93 25.07
C LYS A 2 18.64 -6.48 25.60
N ARG A 3 18.82 -5.48 24.72
CA ARG A 3 18.62 -4.08 25.11
C ARG A 3 17.11 -3.85 25.29
N SER A 4 16.72 -3.30 26.44
CA SER A 4 15.33 -3.04 26.80
C SER A 4 14.68 -2.05 25.82
N ALA A 5 13.54 -2.41 25.24
CA ALA A 5 12.75 -1.58 24.33
C ALA A 5 12.36 -0.22 24.95
N THR A 6 12.34 -0.15 26.29
CA THR A 6 12.07 1.06 27.06
C THR A 6 13.16 2.13 26.89
N LEU A 7 14.42 1.73 26.69
CA LEU A 7 15.54 2.68 26.54
C LEU A 7 15.52 3.40 25.17
N TRP A 8 15.01 2.73 24.13
CA TRP A 8 14.92 3.29 22.77
C TRP A 8 13.83 4.36 22.65
N ARG A 9 12.69 4.19 23.34
CA ARG A 9 11.59 5.18 23.37
C ARG A 9 12.01 6.53 23.96
N ASN A 10 12.97 6.54 24.89
CA ASN A 10 13.44 7.77 25.53
C ASN A 10 14.46 8.54 24.67
N LEU A 11 15.19 7.86 23.77
CA LEU A 11 16.16 8.50 22.87
C LEU A 11 15.53 9.00 21.56
N MET A 12 14.38 8.45 21.16
CA MET A 12 13.65 8.86 19.96
C MET A 12 12.13 8.92 20.24
N PRO A 13 11.66 9.98 20.93
CA PRO A 13 10.27 10.09 21.38
C PRO A 13 9.23 10.22 20.25
N LEU A 14 9.68 10.39 18.99
CA LEU A 14 8.83 10.52 17.79
C LEU A 14 8.84 9.27 16.89
N SER A 15 9.48 8.18 17.30
CA SER A 15 9.60 6.99 16.46
C SER A 15 8.26 6.22 16.41
N SER A 16 7.62 6.17 15.24
CA SER A 16 6.41 5.37 14.99
C SER A 16 6.58 3.92 15.48
N ARG A 17 5.50 3.30 15.98
CA ARG A 17 5.52 1.86 16.35
C ARG A 17 5.90 0.97 15.16
N LEU A 18 5.68 1.43 13.93
CA LEU A 18 6.05 0.70 12.72
C LEU A 18 7.56 0.59 12.52
N SER A 19 8.36 1.54 13.01
CA SER A 19 9.83 1.47 12.91
C SER A 19 10.43 0.42 13.87
N THR A 20 9.64 -0.04 14.85
CA THR A 20 10.06 -1.05 15.82
C THR A 20 9.71 -2.45 15.30
N PRO A 21 10.66 -3.41 15.33
CA PRO A 21 10.44 -4.78 14.90
C PRO A 21 9.27 -5.47 15.63
N HIS A 22 8.53 -6.28 14.88
CA HIS A 22 7.60 -7.27 15.39
C HIS A 22 8.34 -8.60 15.52
N ILE A 23 8.61 -8.99 16.77
CA ILE A 23 9.46 -10.15 17.07
C ILE A 23 8.83 -11.42 16.51
N GLY A 24 9.60 -12.21 15.76
CA GLY A 24 9.17 -13.50 15.23
C GLY A 24 8.34 -13.43 13.94
N LYS A 25 8.12 -12.24 13.37
CA LYS A 25 7.46 -12.07 12.07
C LYS A 25 8.47 -11.67 11.00
N THR A 26 8.50 -12.44 9.91
CA THR A 26 9.24 -12.12 8.69
C THR A 26 8.27 -12.06 7.51
N PRO A 27 8.41 -11.08 6.60
CA PRO A 27 7.53 -10.96 5.47
C PRO A 27 7.84 -12.03 4.41
N ARG A 28 6.83 -12.44 3.65
CA ARG A 28 6.99 -13.39 2.54
C ARG A 28 7.11 -12.67 1.21
N ARG A 29 8.19 -12.97 0.46
CA ARG A 29 8.35 -12.58 -0.95
C ARG A 29 7.40 -13.41 -1.82
N MET A 30 6.67 -12.77 -2.70
CA MET A 30 5.70 -13.44 -3.57
C MET A 30 5.42 -12.65 -4.84
N THR A 31 4.70 -13.28 -5.78
CA THR A 31 4.13 -12.62 -6.96
C THR A 31 2.92 -11.76 -6.58
N ALA A 32 2.50 -10.86 -7.49
CA ALA A 32 1.30 -10.04 -7.28
C ALA A 32 0.03 -10.87 -7.15
N ASP A 33 -0.13 -11.93 -7.96
CA ASP A 33 -1.27 -12.85 -7.90
C ASP A 33 -1.32 -13.61 -6.56
N GLU A 34 -0.17 -14.11 -6.08
CA GLU A 34 -0.07 -14.75 -4.75
C GLU A 34 -0.34 -13.76 -3.61
N ALA A 35 0.10 -12.51 -3.74
CA ALA A 35 -0.12 -11.48 -2.73
C ALA A 35 -1.59 -11.15 -2.56
N VAL A 36 -2.28 -10.90 -3.66
CA VAL A 36 -3.71 -10.58 -3.61
C VAL A 36 -4.56 -11.79 -3.29
N SER A 37 -4.02 -13.02 -3.28
CA SER A 37 -4.73 -14.25 -2.84
C SER A 37 -5.26 -14.16 -1.41
N ALA A 38 -4.63 -13.33 -0.57
CA ALA A 38 -5.06 -13.10 0.81
C ALA A 38 -6.30 -12.19 0.95
N ILE A 39 -6.74 -11.55 -0.13
CA ILE A 39 -7.90 -10.63 -0.14
C ILE A 39 -9.16 -11.42 -0.51
N GLY A 40 -10.17 -11.44 0.35
CA GLY A 40 -11.47 -12.07 0.06
C GLY A 40 -12.56 -11.05 -0.25
N SER A 41 -13.74 -11.50 -0.68
CA SER A 41 -14.94 -10.65 -0.76
C SER A 41 -15.24 -9.97 0.58
N ASN A 42 -15.92 -8.82 0.56
CA ASN A 42 -16.23 -7.99 1.73
C ASN A 42 -15.01 -7.30 2.40
N SER A 43 -13.83 -7.33 1.78
CA SER A 43 -12.62 -6.73 2.36
C SER A 43 -12.60 -5.21 2.23
N ASP A 44 -12.21 -4.54 3.32
CA ASP A 44 -11.75 -3.16 3.31
C ASP A 44 -10.27 -3.13 2.91
N ILE A 45 -9.93 -2.36 1.87
CA ILE A 45 -8.58 -2.34 1.30
C ILE A 45 -8.09 -0.91 1.26
N PHE A 46 -7.09 -0.57 2.06
CA PHE A 46 -6.41 0.71 1.89
C PHE A 46 -5.38 0.63 0.77
N VAL A 47 -5.37 1.62 -0.12
CA VAL A 47 -4.48 1.64 -1.28
C VAL A 47 -3.64 2.92 -1.25
N HIS A 48 -2.32 2.74 -1.32
CA HIS A 48 -1.40 3.87 -1.39
C HIS A 48 -1.64 4.71 -2.64
N SER A 49 -1.49 6.01 -2.47
CA SER A 49 -1.83 7.03 -3.46
C SER A 49 -0.58 7.53 -4.20
N GLN A 50 -0.79 8.19 -5.35
CA GLN A 50 0.22 8.89 -6.13
C GLN A 50 1.42 8.02 -6.54
N ALA A 51 2.64 8.49 -6.35
CA ALA A 51 3.89 7.78 -6.63
C ALA A 51 3.96 6.38 -5.97
N ALA A 52 3.25 6.17 -4.87
CA ALA A 52 3.20 4.89 -4.15
C ALA A 52 2.04 3.98 -4.58
N THR A 53 1.26 4.35 -5.62
CA THR A 53 0.17 3.52 -6.13
C THR A 53 0.68 2.13 -6.54
N PRO A 54 0.18 1.05 -5.92
CA PRO A 54 0.71 -0.28 -6.13
C PRO A 54 0.07 -0.97 -7.33
N THR A 55 0.24 -0.39 -8.53
CA THR A 55 -0.44 -0.77 -9.77
C THR A 55 -0.41 -2.26 -10.09
N GLU A 56 0.70 -2.93 -9.80
CA GLU A 56 0.87 -4.37 -10.01
C GLU A 56 -0.10 -5.19 -9.15
N LEU A 57 -0.29 -4.80 -7.89
CA LEU A 57 -1.29 -5.42 -7.01
C LEU A 57 -2.71 -5.08 -7.47
N LEU A 58 -2.94 -3.87 -8.01
CA LEU A 58 -4.27 -3.50 -8.52
C LEU A 58 -4.64 -4.33 -9.74
N ASN A 59 -3.70 -4.52 -10.67
CA ASN A 59 -3.88 -5.36 -11.85
C ASN A 59 -4.17 -6.81 -11.46
N ALA A 60 -3.36 -7.37 -10.55
CA ALA A 60 -3.57 -8.72 -10.04
C ALA A 60 -4.92 -8.87 -9.33
N LEU A 61 -5.32 -7.89 -8.52
CA LEU A 61 -6.61 -7.90 -7.85
C LEU A 61 -7.77 -7.85 -8.85
N CYS A 62 -7.68 -7.00 -9.88
CA CYS A 62 -8.71 -6.94 -10.93
C CYS A 62 -8.83 -8.26 -11.70
N LYS A 63 -7.68 -8.85 -12.08
CA LYS A 63 -7.63 -10.18 -12.70
C LYS A 63 -8.33 -11.22 -11.82
N ARG A 64 -8.09 -11.17 -10.51
CA ARG A 64 -8.71 -12.08 -9.55
C ARG A 64 -10.20 -11.84 -9.35
N VAL A 65 -10.66 -10.59 -9.32
CA VAL A 65 -12.09 -10.22 -9.29
C VAL A 65 -12.81 -10.82 -10.48
N ASP A 66 -12.18 -10.82 -11.66
CA ASP A 66 -12.74 -11.43 -12.85
C ASP A 66 -12.73 -12.96 -12.82
N SER A 67 -11.63 -13.58 -12.40
CA SER A 67 -11.49 -15.05 -12.45
C SER A 67 -12.21 -15.77 -11.32
N GLU A 68 -12.26 -15.19 -10.13
CA GLU A 68 -12.82 -15.81 -8.91
C GLU A 68 -14.14 -15.17 -8.46
N GLY A 69 -14.60 -14.10 -9.12
CA GLY A 69 -15.89 -13.49 -8.84
C GLY A 69 -15.97 -12.81 -7.47
N LEU A 70 -14.87 -12.20 -7.00
CA LEU A 70 -14.85 -11.44 -5.76
C LEU A 70 -15.83 -10.25 -5.81
N LYS A 71 -16.49 -9.95 -4.68
CA LYS A 71 -17.50 -8.90 -4.55
C LYS A 71 -17.32 -8.11 -3.26
N ASP A 72 -17.92 -6.92 -3.22
CA ASP A 72 -18.01 -6.08 -2.02
C ASP A 72 -16.63 -5.69 -1.45
N LEU A 73 -15.65 -5.54 -2.33
CA LEU A 73 -14.35 -4.98 -1.95
C LEU A 73 -14.51 -3.46 -1.83
N ARG A 74 -14.00 -2.89 -0.74
CA ARG A 74 -14.10 -1.46 -0.43
C ARG A 74 -12.71 -0.83 -0.49
N PRO A 75 -12.21 -0.45 -1.69
CA PRO A 75 -10.91 0.17 -1.84
C PRO A 75 -10.94 1.63 -1.38
N ILE A 76 -10.20 1.94 -0.32
CA ILE A 76 -10.04 3.27 0.26
C ILE A 76 -8.75 3.89 -0.28
N HIS A 77 -8.88 4.98 -1.03
CA HIS A 77 -7.77 5.72 -1.62
C HIS A 77 -8.13 7.18 -1.89
N ILE A 78 -7.11 8.00 -2.19
CA ILE A 78 -7.21 9.46 -2.28
C ILE A 78 -7.03 9.91 -3.74
N LEU A 79 -5.83 9.69 -4.27
CA LEU A 79 -5.44 10.00 -5.64
C LEU A 79 -4.58 8.84 -6.13
N LEU A 80 -4.97 8.17 -7.19
CA LEU A 80 -4.15 7.11 -7.78
C LEU A 80 -3.45 7.66 -9.03
N SER A 81 -2.18 7.33 -9.19
CA SER A 81 -1.39 7.73 -10.37
C SER A 81 -0.99 6.52 -11.19
N GLY A 82 -0.82 6.73 -12.49
CA GLY A 82 -0.62 5.65 -13.45
C GLY A 82 -1.92 4.95 -13.84
N LYS A 83 -1.80 3.73 -14.37
CA LYS A 83 -2.97 2.94 -14.81
C LYS A 83 -3.75 2.45 -13.58
N VAL A 84 -5.00 2.88 -13.47
CA VAL A 84 -5.92 2.47 -12.41
C VAL A 84 -6.94 1.49 -12.98
N PRO A 85 -6.66 0.17 -12.97
CA PRO A 85 -7.45 -0.80 -13.71
C PRO A 85 -8.91 -0.91 -13.21
N TRP A 86 -9.15 -0.69 -11.92
CA TRP A 86 -10.51 -0.77 -11.35
C TRP A 86 -11.37 0.48 -11.55
N ALA A 87 -10.80 1.56 -12.10
CA ALA A 87 -11.58 2.73 -12.48
C ALA A 87 -12.35 2.50 -13.80
N ASP A 88 -12.04 1.42 -14.52
CA ASP A 88 -12.83 0.97 -15.65
C ASP A 88 -14.26 0.63 -15.19
N LYS A 89 -15.25 1.09 -15.96
CA LYS A 89 -16.69 0.92 -15.73
C LYS A 89 -17.07 -0.52 -15.38
N LYS A 90 -16.34 -1.50 -15.91
CA LYS A 90 -16.52 -2.93 -15.62
C LYS A 90 -16.41 -3.30 -14.13
N TYR A 91 -15.58 -2.61 -13.36
CA TYR A 91 -15.32 -2.94 -11.96
C TYR A 91 -16.09 -2.05 -10.97
N VAL A 92 -16.65 -0.94 -11.46
CA VAL A 92 -17.37 0.06 -10.64
C VAL A 92 -18.47 -0.60 -9.81
N ASP A 93 -19.33 -1.40 -10.46
CA ASP A 93 -20.47 -2.02 -9.78
C ASP A 93 -20.09 -3.20 -8.85
N LYS A 94 -18.86 -3.74 -8.98
CA LYS A 94 -18.38 -4.86 -8.15
C LYS A 94 -17.68 -4.39 -6.85
N LEU A 95 -17.36 -3.10 -6.75
CA LEU A 95 -16.44 -2.54 -5.76
C LEU A 95 -17.10 -1.58 -4.74
N GLY A 96 -18.41 -1.74 -4.51
CA GLY A 96 -19.19 -1.15 -3.39
C GLY A 96 -18.57 0.07 -2.70
N TYR A 97 -18.64 1.24 -3.35
CA TYR A 97 -17.80 2.41 -3.06
C TYR A 97 -17.92 3.09 -1.69
N CYS A 98 -16.79 3.67 -1.26
CA CYS A 98 -16.66 4.99 -0.61
C CYS A 98 -15.23 5.56 -0.81
N SER A 99 -15.10 6.87 -1.03
CA SER A 99 -13.82 7.62 -1.15
C SER A 99 -13.67 8.63 0.00
N LEU A 100 -12.45 8.89 0.46
CA LEU A 100 -12.17 9.81 1.56
C LEU A 100 -11.33 11.05 1.18
N GLY A 101 -11.04 11.29 -0.10
CA GLY A 101 -10.44 12.55 -0.55
C GLY A 101 -9.09 12.91 0.11
N VAL A 102 -8.80 14.20 0.20
CA VAL A 102 -7.47 14.82 0.45
C VAL A 102 -6.76 14.40 1.77
N ASN A 103 -5.73 13.56 1.73
CA ASN A 103 -4.85 13.35 2.90
C ASN A 103 -3.37 13.03 2.57
N VAL A 104 -2.51 13.48 3.49
CA VAL A 104 -1.04 13.39 3.58
C VAL A 104 -0.59 12.28 4.59
N ASP A 105 -1.47 11.62 5.35
CA ASP A 105 -1.03 10.88 6.56
C ASP A 105 -1.78 9.58 6.93
N THR A 106 -2.86 9.20 6.23
CA THR A 106 -3.66 7.99 6.56
C THR A 106 -2.95 6.65 6.39
N SER A 107 -1.92 6.58 5.56
CA SER A 107 -1.19 5.32 5.29
C SER A 107 -0.57 4.73 6.56
N LEU A 108 -0.07 5.58 7.46
CA LEU A 108 0.49 5.11 8.73
C LEU A 108 -0.58 4.46 9.61
N ALA A 109 -1.71 5.15 9.79
CA ALA A 109 -2.84 4.65 10.58
C ALA A 109 -3.47 3.39 9.95
N ALA A 110 -3.52 3.33 8.61
CA ALA A 110 -4.01 2.17 7.88
C ALA A 110 -3.12 0.95 8.11
N ILE A 111 -1.79 1.10 8.00
CA ILE A 111 -0.84 0.01 8.23
C ILE A 111 -0.85 -0.44 9.69
N GLU A 112 -0.96 0.50 10.64
CA GLU A 112 -1.05 0.17 12.07
C GLU A 112 -2.33 -0.61 12.41
N SER A 113 -3.42 -0.42 11.66
CA SER A 113 -4.73 -1.05 11.90
C SER A 113 -5.00 -2.28 11.03
N ALA A 114 -4.27 -2.45 9.94
CA ALA A 114 -4.54 -3.48 8.95
C ALA A 114 -4.31 -4.90 9.50
N LYS A 115 -5.25 -5.80 9.19
CA LYS A 115 -5.08 -7.25 9.46
C LYS A 115 -4.00 -7.87 8.59
N LYS A 116 -3.80 -7.33 7.39
CA LYS A 116 -2.82 -7.76 6.39
C LYS A 116 -2.21 -6.54 5.72
N VAL A 117 -0.87 -6.49 5.72
CA VAL A 117 -0.08 -5.46 5.06
C VAL A 117 0.66 -6.10 3.88
N ILE A 118 0.28 -5.71 2.67
CA ILE A 118 0.91 -6.16 1.42
C ILE A 118 1.66 -4.98 0.83
N ALA A 119 2.96 -5.12 0.59
CA ALA A 119 3.82 -4.04 0.10
C ALA A 119 4.32 -4.26 -1.34
N ILE A 120 4.55 -3.18 -2.07
CA ILE A 120 5.41 -3.18 -3.25
C ILE A 120 6.77 -2.62 -2.84
N ILE A 121 7.85 -3.34 -3.14
CA ILE A 121 9.22 -2.87 -2.97
C ILE A 121 9.76 -2.48 -4.34
N ASN A 122 10.04 -1.19 -4.51
CA ASN A 122 10.63 -0.64 -5.72
C ASN A 122 11.92 0.11 -5.37
N PRO A 123 13.11 -0.35 -5.81
CA PRO A 123 14.39 0.30 -5.51
C PRO A 123 14.48 1.76 -5.98
N LYS A 124 13.68 2.13 -6.99
CA LYS A 124 13.66 3.49 -7.54
C LYS A 124 12.91 4.49 -6.67
N VAL A 125 12.05 4.03 -5.73
CA VAL A 125 11.32 4.92 -4.82
C VAL A 125 12.28 5.54 -3.79
N PRO A 126 12.32 6.88 -3.63
CA PRO A 126 13.25 7.53 -2.72
C PRO A 126 12.90 7.20 -1.26
N ARG A 127 13.94 7.01 -0.45
CA ARG A 127 13.78 6.89 1.00
C ARG A 127 13.59 8.27 1.59
N THR A 128 12.45 8.51 2.22
CA THR A 128 12.13 9.77 2.88
C THR A 128 12.42 9.71 4.38
N CYS A 129 12.69 10.86 4.99
CA CYS A 129 12.86 11.00 6.44
C CYS A 129 11.49 11.21 7.14
N GLY A 130 11.43 10.97 8.45
CA GLY A 130 10.22 11.17 9.27
C GLY A 130 9.49 9.87 9.62
N ASN A 131 8.18 9.93 9.86
CA ASN A 131 7.33 8.76 10.18
C ASN A 131 6.99 7.90 8.96
N THR A 132 7.96 7.72 8.07
CA THR A 132 7.86 6.98 6.81
C THR A 132 8.64 5.66 6.85
N ILE A 133 9.29 5.36 7.99
CA ILE A 133 10.07 4.15 8.20
C ILE A 133 9.19 3.05 8.78
N ILE A 134 9.13 1.92 8.07
CA ILE A 134 8.42 0.72 8.48
C ILE A 134 9.43 -0.42 8.56
N HIS A 135 9.48 -1.10 9.70
CA HIS A 135 10.29 -2.31 9.87
C HIS A 135 9.66 -3.46 9.07
N GLU A 136 10.45 -4.24 8.34
CA GLU A 136 9.97 -5.30 7.43
C GLU A 136 9.02 -6.30 8.09
N SER A 137 9.22 -6.60 9.37
CA SER A 137 8.35 -7.47 10.17
C SER A 137 6.92 -6.94 10.33
N ARG A 138 6.65 -5.68 9.98
CA ARG A 138 5.30 -5.09 9.96
C ARG A 138 4.55 -5.43 8.67
N ILE A 139 5.26 -5.89 7.65
CA ILE A 139 4.72 -6.33 6.36
C ILE A 139 4.39 -7.83 6.46
N ASP A 140 3.25 -8.26 5.94
CA ASP A 140 2.89 -9.70 5.85
C ASP A 140 3.47 -10.32 4.58
N SER A 141 3.38 -9.59 3.47
CA SER A 141 3.93 -10.01 2.19
C SER A 141 4.35 -8.83 1.34
N PHE A 142 5.28 -9.09 0.41
CA PHE A 142 5.70 -8.08 -0.53
C PHE A 142 5.94 -8.64 -1.94
N VAL A 143 5.81 -7.74 -2.91
CA VAL A 143 6.13 -7.95 -4.31
C VAL A 143 7.26 -6.98 -4.67
N GLU A 144 8.34 -7.49 -5.23
CA GLU A 144 9.42 -6.65 -5.76
C GLU A 144 9.13 -6.26 -7.20
N VAL A 145 9.39 -5.00 -7.53
CA VAL A 145 9.28 -4.45 -8.87
C VAL A 145 10.46 -3.54 -9.16
N ASP A 146 10.79 -3.38 -10.44
CA ASP A 146 11.73 -2.37 -10.90
C ASP A 146 11.02 -1.55 -11.99
N ARG A 147 10.46 -0.41 -11.59
CA ARG A 147 9.78 0.51 -12.50
C ARG A 147 10.00 1.96 -12.14
N GLU A 148 9.87 2.83 -13.12
CA GLU A 148 9.87 4.27 -12.85
C GLU A 148 8.72 4.66 -11.93
N ILE A 149 8.99 5.65 -11.09
CA ILE A 149 7.97 6.25 -10.23
C ILE A 149 7.03 7.05 -11.12
N TYR A 150 5.73 7.02 -10.80
CA TYR A 150 4.79 7.91 -11.44
C TYR A 150 5.14 9.37 -11.09
N GLY A 151 5.50 10.15 -12.10
CA GLY A 151 5.60 11.60 -12.04
C GLY A 151 4.35 12.27 -12.63
N ASN A 152 4.25 13.59 -12.48
CA ASN A 152 3.36 14.35 -13.35
C ASN A 152 3.82 14.14 -14.80
N PRO A 153 2.88 13.99 -15.76
CA PRO A 153 3.25 14.08 -17.17
C PRO A 153 3.99 15.42 -17.37
N GLU A 154 5.07 15.42 -18.15
CA GLU A 154 5.87 16.61 -18.46
C GLU A 154 4.95 17.80 -18.77
N GLU A 155 5.31 18.97 -18.24
CA GLU A 155 4.67 20.28 -18.37
C GLU A 155 3.60 20.33 -19.47
N GLN A 156 2.33 20.29 -19.06
CA GLN A 156 1.29 20.85 -19.92
C GLN A 156 1.62 22.33 -20.06
N GLN A 157 2.21 22.73 -21.18
CA GLN A 157 2.28 24.12 -21.60
C GLN A 157 0.88 24.70 -21.46
N ILE A 158 0.69 25.56 -20.46
CA ILE A 158 -0.51 26.38 -20.35
C ILE A 158 -0.38 27.37 -21.51
N SER A 159 -1.12 27.11 -22.59
CA SER A 159 -1.33 28.12 -23.62
C SER A 159 -2.00 29.33 -22.95
N GLU A 160 -1.38 30.49 -23.07
CA GLU A 160 -1.87 31.80 -22.57
C GLU A 160 -3.32 32.09 -22.98
#